data_AF-A0A7S2FNW3-F1
#
_entry.id   AF-A0A7S2FNW3-F1
#
_cell.length_a   1.000
_cell.length_b   1.000
_cell.length_c   1.000
_cell.angle_alpha   90.00
_cell.angle_beta   90.00
_cell.angle_gamma   90.00
#
_symmetry.space_group_name_H-M   'P 1'
#
loop_
_entity.id
_entity.type
_entity.pdbx_description
1 polymer ?
#
loop_
_entity_poly.entity_id
_entity_poly.type
_entity_poly.pdbx_seq_one_letter_code
_entity_poly.pdbx_strand_id
1 'polypeptide(L)'
;KMKIFENWLLDNNSKFPKLVMQKYDDEVRGVHAAEEIGPDESIIEIPLECLITVEMGKATDIGRAVLQSDLDLDAPKHVFLMLFMLIDRKNPTSHFKPYYDTLPPTLSNMPIFWSQEELALLEGSYLLVQVEERNTAIENDYKAICHLCPDFADISTLDEFKWARMCVCSRNFGIVV
;
A
#
# COMPACT_ATOMS: atom_id res chain seq x y z
N LYS A 1 13.08 12.11 -4.94
CA LYS A 1 12.02 11.08 -4.78
C LYS A 1 10.97 11.21 -5.89
N MET A 2 10.13 12.25 -5.93
CA MET A 2 9.08 12.39 -6.96
C MET A 2 9.60 12.38 -8.41
N LYS A 3 10.63 13.17 -8.74
CA LYS A 3 11.23 13.16 -10.08
C LYS A 3 11.81 11.79 -10.50
N ILE A 4 12.31 11.02 -9.53
CA ILE A 4 12.84 9.67 -9.78
C ILE A 4 11.69 8.72 -10.12
N PHE A 5 10.57 8.83 -9.39
CA PHE A 5 9.36 8.05 -9.67
C PHE A 5 8.73 8.42 -11.01
N GLU A 6 8.68 9.71 -11.34
CA GLU A 6 8.19 10.19 -12.64
C GLU A 6 9.05 9.66 -13.80
N ASN A 7 10.37 9.77 -13.70
CA ASN A 7 11.28 9.19 -14.69
C ASN A 7 11.09 7.67 -14.81
N TRP A 8 10.99 6.95 -13.68
CA TRP A 8 10.75 5.51 -13.69
C TRP A 8 9.45 5.14 -14.41
N LEU A 9 8.36 5.90 -14.24
CA LEU A 9 7.13 5.67 -14.98
C LEU A 9 7.33 5.87 -16.49
N LEU A 10 8.01 6.95 -16.90
CA LEU A 10 8.29 7.25 -18.31
C LEU A 10 9.20 6.18 -18.95
N ASP A 11 10.23 5.73 -18.22
CA ASP A 11 11.15 4.67 -18.66
C ASP A 11 10.42 3.32 -18.84
N ASN A 12 9.31 3.11 -18.11
CA ASN A 12 8.40 1.97 -18.27
C ASN A 12 7.17 2.32 -19.13
N ASN A 13 7.31 3.20 -20.12
CA ASN A 13 6.30 3.50 -21.15
C ASN A 13 4.96 4.06 -20.64
N SER A 14 4.91 4.58 -19.41
CA SER A 14 3.73 5.29 -18.93
C SER A 14 3.55 6.61 -19.68
N LYS A 15 2.31 6.99 -19.94
CA LYS A 15 1.98 8.24 -20.64
C LYS A 15 1.10 9.09 -19.75
N PHE A 16 1.49 10.35 -19.55
CA PHE A 16 0.71 11.35 -18.81
C PHE A 16 1.12 12.77 -19.24
N PRO A 17 1.09 13.07 -20.55
CA PRO A 17 1.78 14.24 -21.13
C PRO A 17 1.29 15.60 -20.62
N LYS A 18 0.02 15.67 -20.19
CA LYS A 18 -0.62 16.89 -19.69
C LYS A 18 -0.66 16.97 -18.17
N LEU A 19 -0.03 16.03 -17.47
CA LEU A 19 -0.08 15.94 -16.02
C LEU A 19 1.28 16.21 -15.42
N VAL A 20 1.30 17.00 -14.34
CA VAL A 20 2.50 17.26 -13.55
C VAL A 20 2.28 16.85 -12.11
N MET A 21 3.28 16.18 -11.53
CA MET A 21 3.23 15.80 -10.12
C MET A 21 3.63 16.99 -9.24
N GLN A 22 2.75 17.38 -8.33
CA GLN A 22 2.97 18.51 -7.42
C GLN A 22 3.10 18.02 -5.98
N LYS A 23 4.12 18.51 -5.29
CA LYS A 23 4.25 18.36 -3.83
C LYS A 23 3.80 19.66 -3.17
N TYR A 24 2.93 19.58 -2.18
CA TYR A 24 2.46 20.72 -1.39
C TYR A 24 3.13 20.74 -0.01
N ASP A 25 3.31 19.56 0.57
CA ASP A 25 3.97 19.34 1.86
C ASP A 25 4.61 17.94 1.89
N ASP A 26 5.32 17.57 2.95
CA ASP A 26 6.04 16.30 3.08
C ASP A 26 5.19 15.06 2.85
N GLU A 27 3.94 15.07 3.31
CA GLU A 27 2.97 13.97 3.12
C GLU A 27 1.83 14.32 2.15
N VAL A 28 1.80 15.55 1.63
CA VAL A 28 0.72 16.04 0.78
C VAL A 28 1.22 16.28 -0.63
N ARG A 29 0.69 15.49 -1.57
CA ARG A 29 0.99 15.59 -3.00
C ARG A 29 -0.25 15.37 -3.84
N GLY A 30 -0.18 15.81 -5.09
CA GLY A 30 -1.23 15.60 -6.07
C GLY A 30 -0.68 15.62 -7.48
N VAL A 31 -1.60 15.57 -8.43
CA VAL A 31 -1.33 15.66 -9.86
C VAL A 31 -2.17 16.80 -10.41
N HIS A 32 -1.56 17.70 -11.18
CA HIS A 32 -2.21 18.87 -11.76
C HIS A 32 -2.21 18.73 -13.27
N ALA A 33 -3.23 19.30 -13.91
CA ALA A 33 -3.19 19.54 -15.34
C ALA A 33 -2.20 20.68 -15.64
N ALA A 34 -1.25 20.43 -16.53
CA ALA A 34 -0.35 21.43 -17.09
C ALA A 34 -0.94 22.11 -18.34
N GLU A 35 -1.92 21.46 -18.97
CA GLU A 35 -2.59 21.90 -20.19
C GLU A 35 -4.09 21.62 -20.09
N GLU A 36 -4.87 22.19 -21.01
CA GLU A 36 -6.31 21.92 -21.12
C GLU A 36 -6.55 20.44 -21.50
N ILE A 37 -7.46 19.79 -20.78
CA ILE A 37 -7.86 18.40 -21.00
C ILE A 37 -9.25 18.42 -21.63
N GLY A 38 -9.36 17.84 -22.83
CA GLY A 38 -10.64 17.74 -23.54
C GLY A 38 -11.54 16.61 -23.01
N PRO A 39 -12.84 16.62 -23.36
CA PRO A 39 -13.71 15.47 -23.13
C PRO A 39 -13.16 14.20 -23.78
N ASP A 40 -13.32 13.07 -23.10
CA ASP A 40 -12.90 11.72 -23.57
C ASP A 40 -11.41 11.56 -23.90
N GLU A 41 -10.56 12.52 -23.50
CA GLU A 41 -9.11 12.44 -23.69
C GLU A 41 -8.47 11.46 -22.69
N SER A 42 -7.58 10.59 -23.18
CA SER A 42 -6.74 9.74 -22.33
C SER A 42 -5.66 10.58 -21.67
N ILE A 43 -5.81 10.86 -20.37
CA ILE A 43 -4.86 11.68 -19.61
C ILE A 43 -3.73 10.87 -18.97
N ILE A 44 -3.92 9.57 -18.80
CA ILE A 44 -2.96 8.68 -18.16
C ILE A 44 -3.06 7.26 -18.71
N GLU A 45 -1.93 6.66 -19.06
CA GLU A 45 -1.78 5.25 -19.38
C GLU A 45 -0.63 4.69 -18.54
N ILE A 46 -0.90 3.65 -17.73
CA ILE A 46 0.10 3.00 -16.89
C ILE A 46 0.22 1.52 -17.30
N PRO A 47 1.38 1.07 -17.79
CA PRO A 47 1.58 -0.33 -18.16
C PRO A 47 1.49 -1.29 -16.98
N LEU A 48 1.07 -2.54 -17.26
CA LEU A 48 0.86 -3.58 -16.24
C LEU A 48 2.11 -3.88 -15.41
N GLU A 49 3.30 -3.73 -15.99
CA GLU A 49 4.60 -3.91 -15.31
C GLU A 49 4.84 -2.90 -14.17
N CYS A 50 4.21 -1.74 -14.23
CA CYS A 50 4.27 -0.72 -13.17
C CYS A 50 3.33 -1.03 -11.99
N LEU A 51 2.47 -2.05 -12.08
CA LEU A 51 1.55 -2.42 -11.03
C LEU A 51 2.09 -3.54 -10.13
N ILE A 52 1.84 -3.40 -8.84
CA ILE A 52 1.98 -4.49 -7.87
C ILE A 52 0.66 -5.26 -7.84
N THR A 53 0.72 -6.57 -8.07
CA THR A 53 -0.48 -7.42 -8.19
C THR A 53 -0.56 -8.46 -7.09
N VAL A 54 -1.78 -8.99 -6.87
CA VAL A 54 -2.02 -10.10 -5.95
C VAL A 54 -1.18 -11.32 -6.31
N GLU A 55 -0.98 -11.59 -7.60
CA GLU A 55 -0.21 -12.73 -8.08
C GLU A 55 1.27 -12.64 -7.70
N MET A 56 1.85 -11.43 -7.68
CA MET A 56 3.21 -11.22 -7.18
C MET A 56 3.32 -11.60 -5.69
N GLY A 57 2.30 -11.25 -4.89
CA GLY A 57 2.20 -11.65 -3.48
C GLY A 57 2.11 -13.15 -3.27
N LYS A 58 1.21 -13.79 -4.01
CA LYS A 58 1.04 -15.26 -4.00
C LYS A 58 2.30 -16.00 -4.43
N ALA A 59 3.09 -15.40 -5.32
CA ALA A 59 4.34 -15.99 -5.82
C ALA A 59 5.50 -15.90 -4.82
N THR A 60 5.39 -15.16 -3.71
CA THR A 60 6.40 -15.17 -2.64
C THR A 60 6.38 -16.48 -1.86
N ASP A 61 7.47 -16.84 -1.18
CA ASP A 61 7.53 -18.07 -0.38
C ASP A 61 6.47 -18.09 0.72
N ILE A 62 6.32 -16.97 1.42
CA ILE A 62 5.30 -16.77 2.47
C ILE A 62 3.90 -16.78 1.85
N GLY A 63 3.70 -16.12 0.70
CA GLY A 63 2.43 -16.13 -0.02
C GLY A 63 2.01 -17.55 -0.44
N ARG A 64 2.94 -18.38 -0.91
CA ARG A 64 2.67 -19.79 -1.21
C ARG A 64 2.32 -20.60 0.03
N ALA A 65 3.02 -20.37 1.15
CA ALA A 65 2.69 -21.02 2.41
C ALA A 65 1.27 -20.66 2.89
N VAL A 66 0.91 -19.38 2.84
CA VAL A 66 -0.44 -18.90 3.18
C VAL A 66 -1.49 -19.56 2.27
N LEU A 67 -1.26 -19.63 0.96
CA LEU A 67 -2.17 -20.31 0.02
C LEU A 67 -2.35 -21.81 0.28
N GLN A 68 -1.34 -22.47 0.84
CA GLN A 68 -1.35 -23.90 1.15
C GLN A 68 -1.90 -24.21 2.54
N SER A 69 -2.22 -23.18 3.32
CA SER A 69 -2.76 -23.30 4.68
C SER A 69 -4.26 -23.03 4.70
N ASP A 70 -4.92 -23.44 5.79
CA ASP A 70 -6.32 -23.12 6.08
C ASP A 70 -6.47 -21.80 6.88
N LEU A 71 -5.51 -20.86 6.73
CA LEU A 71 -5.57 -19.57 7.41
C LEU A 71 -6.76 -18.75 6.93
N ASP A 72 -7.66 -18.42 7.85
CA ASP A 72 -8.74 -17.48 7.63
C ASP A 72 -8.24 -16.04 7.89
N LEU A 73 -8.12 -15.25 6.83
CA LEU A 73 -7.58 -13.90 6.86
C LEU A 73 -8.67 -12.89 6.51
N ASP A 74 -8.73 -11.77 7.22
CA ASP A 74 -9.81 -10.76 7.08
C ASP A 74 -9.92 -10.18 5.65
N ALA A 75 -8.79 -9.95 4.98
CA ALA A 75 -8.80 -9.56 3.55
C ALA A 75 -7.64 -10.21 2.78
N PRO A 76 -7.81 -11.43 2.26
CA PRO A 76 -6.72 -12.21 1.69
C PRO A 76 -6.02 -11.52 0.51
N LYS A 77 -6.78 -10.84 -0.36
CA LYS A 77 -6.20 -10.08 -1.49
C LYS A 77 -5.28 -8.95 -1.04
N HIS A 78 -5.67 -8.23 0.01
CA HIS A 78 -4.83 -7.18 0.58
C HIS A 78 -3.58 -7.77 1.21
N VAL A 79 -3.71 -8.89 1.93
CA VAL A 79 -2.56 -9.58 2.52
C VAL A 79 -1.53 -9.95 1.46
N PHE A 80 -1.91 -10.52 0.31
CA PHE A 80 -0.94 -10.84 -0.73
C PHE A 80 -0.22 -9.58 -1.29
N LEU A 81 -0.95 -8.49 -1.53
CA LEU A 81 -0.32 -7.22 -1.93
C LEU A 81 0.67 -6.72 -0.88
N MET A 82 0.30 -6.81 0.40
CA MET A 82 1.15 -6.41 1.53
C MET A 82 2.40 -7.28 1.63
N LEU A 83 2.27 -8.61 1.52
CA LEU A 83 3.39 -9.54 1.59
C LEU A 83 4.45 -9.21 0.54
N PHE A 84 4.03 -9.04 -0.72
CA PHE A 84 4.97 -8.62 -1.78
C PHE A 84 5.62 -7.28 -1.43
N MET A 85 4.82 -6.27 -1.09
CA MET A 85 5.31 -4.93 -0.81
C MET A 85 6.30 -4.90 0.37
N LEU A 86 6.05 -5.65 1.43
CA LEU A 86 6.90 -5.70 2.63
C LEU A 86 8.22 -6.43 2.38
N ILE A 87 8.20 -7.48 1.55
CA ILE A 87 9.39 -8.23 1.16
C ILE A 87 10.22 -7.41 0.16
N ASP A 88 9.61 -7.01 -0.95
CA ASP A 88 10.32 -6.39 -2.07
C ASP A 88 10.89 -5.00 -1.71
N ARG A 89 10.24 -4.26 -0.81
CA ARG A 89 10.77 -2.95 -0.35
C ARG A 89 12.10 -3.05 0.41
N LYS A 90 12.46 -4.22 0.96
CA LYS A 90 13.75 -4.42 1.63
C LYS A 90 14.88 -4.61 0.60
N ASN A 91 14.56 -4.91 -0.65
CA ASN A 91 15.52 -4.97 -1.74
C ASN A 91 15.88 -3.54 -2.24
N PRO A 92 17.12 -3.07 -2.03
CA PRO A 92 17.52 -1.72 -2.42
C PRO A 92 17.53 -1.51 -3.95
N THR A 93 17.57 -2.59 -4.73
CA THR A 93 17.56 -2.56 -6.20
C THR A 93 16.24 -3.07 -6.80
N SER A 94 15.17 -3.10 -6.00
CA SER A 94 13.83 -3.46 -6.50
C SER A 94 13.42 -2.58 -7.68
N HIS A 95 12.74 -3.18 -8.65
CA HIS A 95 12.09 -2.47 -9.75
C HIS A 95 11.09 -1.42 -9.23
N PHE A 96 10.36 -1.73 -8.16
CA PHE A 96 9.36 -0.85 -7.54
C PHE A 96 9.95 0.13 -6.52
N LYS A 97 11.28 0.15 -6.33
CA LYS A 97 11.95 1.05 -5.39
C LYS A 97 11.55 2.53 -5.58
N PRO A 98 11.46 3.08 -6.81
CA PRO A 98 10.99 4.45 -7.01
C PRO A 98 9.57 4.68 -6.50
N TYR A 99 8.67 3.71 -6.67
CA TYR A 99 7.31 3.76 -6.14
C TYR A 99 7.30 3.72 -4.60
N TYR A 100 8.02 2.79 -3.98
CA TYR A 100 8.09 2.68 -2.52
C TYR A 100 8.66 3.94 -1.87
N ASP A 101 9.66 4.57 -2.48
CA ASP A 101 10.23 5.82 -1.99
C ASP A 101 9.25 6.99 -2.02
N THR A 102 8.15 6.84 -2.74
CA THR A 102 7.06 7.80 -2.75
C THR A 102 6.00 7.49 -1.69
N LEU A 103 5.90 6.27 -1.15
CA LEU A 103 4.85 5.99 -0.17
C LEU A 103 5.01 6.87 1.09
N PRO A 104 3.90 7.30 1.71
CA PRO A 104 3.98 8.22 2.83
C PRO A 104 4.67 7.52 4.01
N PRO A 105 5.62 8.18 4.68
CA PRO A 105 6.38 7.57 5.77
C PRO A 105 5.49 7.28 6.98
N THR A 106 4.46 8.10 7.21
CA THR A 106 3.42 7.87 8.21
C THR A 106 2.04 7.89 7.56
N LEU A 107 1.04 7.44 8.31
CA LEU A 107 -0.37 7.55 7.96
C LEU A 107 -1.13 8.15 9.15
N SER A 108 -0.50 9.12 9.84
CA SER A 108 -1.02 9.77 11.04
C SER A 108 -2.38 10.45 10.84
N ASN A 109 -2.75 10.74 9.60
CA ASN A 109 -4.07 11.24 9.24
C ASN A 109 -5.20 10.18 9.33
N MET A 110 -4.88 8.90 9.55
CA MET A 110 -5.86 7.83 9.68
C MET A 110 -6.06 7.45 11.17
N PRO A 111 -7.31 7.41 11.68
CA PRO A 111 -7.62 7.16 13.09
C PRO A 111 -6.98 5.91 13.70
N ILE A 112 -6.67 4.91 12.88
CA ILE A 112 -6.03 3.68 13.33
C ILE A 112 -4.60 3.89 13.88
N PHE A 113 -3.93 4.99 13.51
CA PHE A 113 -2.59 5.35 13.99
C PHE A 113 -2.59 6.45 15.06
N TRP A 114 -3.77 6.88 15.51
CA TRP A 114 -3.90 7.96 16.48
C TRP A 114 -3.50 7.51 17.89
N SER A 115 -3.04 8.47 18.68
CA SER A 115 -2.81 8.30 20.11
C SER A 115 -4.13 8.14 20.86
N GLN A 116 -4.06 7.69 22.12
CA GLN A 116 -5.25 7.61 22.96
C GLN A 116 -5.88 8.98 23.22
N GLU A 117 -5.08 10.05 23.26
CA GLU A 117 -5.54 11.42 23.44
C GLU A 117 -6.32 11.92 22.21
N GLU A 118 -5.85 11.59 21.01
CA GLU A 118 -6.53 11.89 19.75
C GLU A 118 -7.82 11.08 19.60
N LEU A 119 -7.79 9.79 19.95
CA LEU A 119 -8.98 8.93 19.94
C LEU A 119 -10.03 9.38 20.95
N ALA A 120 -9.64 9.93 22.10
CA ALA A 120 -10.58 10.47 23.08
C ALA A 120 -11.48 11.59 22.50
N LEU A 121 -11.03 12.30 21.45
CA LEU A 121 -11.85 13.30 20.74
C LEU A 121 -13.04 12.67 19.98
N LEU A 122 -13.02 11.36 19.76
CA LEU A 122 -14.09 10.59 19.13
C LEU A 122 -15.00 9.89 20.14
N GLU A 123 -14.89 10.20 21.44
CA GLU A 123 -15.73 9.60 22.48
C GLU A 123 -17.23 9.75 22.16
N GLY A 124 -17.98 8.67 22.32
CA GLY A 124 -19.39 8.59 21.96
C GLY A 124 -19.66 8.25 20.49
N SER A 125 -18.62 8.14 19.64
CA SER A 125 -18.75 7.69 18.26
C SER A 125 -18.50 6.19 18.11
N TYR A 126 -19.23 5.55 17.18
CA TYR A 126 -18.97 4.17 16.75
C TYR A 126 -17.61 4.02 16.03
N LEU A 127 -16.99 5.12 15.61
CA LEU A 127 -15.65 5.10 14.99
C LEU A 127 -14.59 4.46 15.91
N LEU A 128 -14.70 4.62 17.22
CA LEU A 128 -13.77 4.01 18.17
C LEU A 128 -13.80 2.47 18.09
N VAL A 129 -15.00 1.89 18.00
CA VAL A 129 -15.19 0.45 17.83
C VAL A 129 -14.58 -0.01 16.50
N GLN A 130 -14.83 0.73 15.41
CA GLN A 130 -14.27 0.38 14.10
C GLN A 130 -12.73 0.43 14.07
N VAL A 131 -12.13 1.39 14.78
CA VAL A 131 -10.67 1.48 14.91
C VAL A 131 -10.12 0.28 15.69
N GLU A 132 -10.75 -0.10 16.80
CA GLU A 132 -10.35 -1.25 17.62
C GLU A 132 -10.51 -2.58 16.87
N GLU A 133 -11.66 -2.81 16.23
CA GLU A 133 -11.93 -3.99 15.42
C GLU A 133 -10.90 -4.13 14.29
N ARG A 134 -10.59 -3.04 13.60
CA ARG A 134 -9.58 -3.05 12.53
C ARG A 134 -8.18 -3.35 13.06
N ASN A 135 -7.80 -2.75 14.19
CA ASN A 135 -6.51 -3.02 14.83
C ASN A 135 -6.38 -4.50 15.21
N THR A 136 -7.42 -5.04 15.84
CA THR A 136 -7.48 -6.45 16.27
C THR A 136 -7.38 -7.39 15.08
N ALA A 137 -8.12 -7.13 14.00
CA ALA A 137 -8.06 -7.94 12.78
C ALA A 137 -6.65 -7.95 12.15
N ILE A 138 -6.01 -6.80 12.05
CA ILE A 138 -4.65 -6.68 11.50
C ILE A 138 -3.63 -7.42 12.38
N GLU A 139 -3.73 -7.29 13.70
CA GLU A 139 -2.85 -7.97 14.62
C GLU A 139 -3.02 -9.49 14.58
N ASN A 140 -4.27 -9.97 14.45
CA ASN A 140 -4.55 -11.39 14.30
C ASN A 140 -4.00 -11.95 12.98
N ASP A 141 -4.23 -11.26 11.85
CA ASP A 141 -3.65 -11.63 10.55
C ASP A 141 -2.11 -11.71 10.64
N TYR A 142 -1.46 -10.71 11.25
CA TYR A 142 0.00 -10.69 11.42
C TYR A 142 0.50 -11.87 12.26
N LYS A 143 -0.12 -12.12 13.42
CA LYS A 143 0.24 -13.23 14.30
C LYS A 143 0.05 -14.59 13.61
N ALA A 144 -1.03 -14.75 12.87
CA ALA A 144 -1.31 -15.97 12.12
C ALA A 144 -0.23 -16.24 11.05
N ILE A 145 0.16 -15.21 10.30
CA ILE A 145 1.23 -15.31 9.30
C ILE A 145 2.57 -15.61 9.96
N CYS A 146 2.94 -14.94 11.06
CA CYS A 146 4.17 -15.23 11.81
C CYS A 146 4.17 -16.63 12.42
N HIS A 147 3.01 -17.14 12.85
CA HIS A 147 2.91 -18.51 13.35
C HIS A 147 3.16 -19.54 12.24
N LEU A 148 2.61 -19.30 11.05
CA LEU A 148 2.81 -20.15 9.88
C LEU A 148 4.23 -20.05 9.31
N CYS A 149 4.78 -18.83 9.27
CA CYS A 149 6.08 -18.48 8.72
C CYS A 149 6.86 -17.62 9.74
N PRO A 150 7.57 -18.23 10.71
CA PRO A 150 8.27 -17.50 11.78
C PRO A 150 9.25 -16.43 11.28
N ASP A 151 9.94 -16.70 10.17
CA ASP A 151 10.90 -15.79 9.56
C ASP A 151 10.25 -14.48 9.04
N PHE A 152 8.92 -14.41 8.95
CA PHE A 152 8.23 -13.18 8.58
C PHE A 152 8.44 -12.06 9.60
N ALA A 153 8.62 -12.40 10.88
CA ALA A 153 8.88 -11.42 11.93
C ALA A 153 10.22 -10.69 11.75
N ASP A 154 11.18 -11.28 11.03
CA ASP A 154 12.45 -10.64 10.67
C ASP A 154 12.29 -9.69 9.46
N ILE A 155 11.23 -9.87 8.66
CA ILE A 155 10.93 -9.07 7.47
C ILE A 155 10.10 -7.83 7.83
N SER A 156 9.07 -8.00 8.66
CA SER A 156 8.13 -6.93 8.98
C SER A 156 7.78 -6.95 10.45
N THR A 157 7.83 -5.80 11.11
CA THR A 157 7.18 -5.63 12.41
C THR A 157 5.65 -5.54 12.27
N LEU A 158 4.91 -5.63 13.38
CA LEU A 158 3.46 -5.39 13.39
C LEU A 158 3.12 -3.96 12.92
N ASP A 159 3.91 -2.96 13.28
CA ASP A 159 3.70 -1.57 12.85
C ASP A 159 3.93 -1.42 11.35
N GLU A 160 4.98 -2.04 10.79
CA GLU A 160 5.23 -2.07 9.35
C GLU A 160 4.10 -2.80 8.61
N PHE A 161 3.59 -3.90 9.17
CA PHE A 161 2.48 -4.66 8.62
C PHE A 161 1.17 -3.85 8.61
N LYS A 162 0.87 -3.17 9.71
CA LYS A 162 -0.28 -2.28 9.85
C LYS A 162 -0.18 -1.08 8.91
N TRP A 163 0.99 -0.47 8.79
CA TRP A 163 1.27 0.56 7.78
C TRP A 163 1.01 0.03 6.37
N ALA A 164 1.52 -1.15 6.03
CA ALA A 164 1.33 -1.77 4.72
C ALA A 164 -0.15 -2.04 4.43
N ARG A 165 -0.91 -2.52 5.42
CA ARG A 165 -2.37 -2.72 5.30
C ARG A 165 -3.06 -1.42 4.90
N MET A 166 -2.77 -0.34 5.59
CA MET A 166 -3.43 0.94 5.35
C MET A 166 -2.94 1.61 4.06
N CYS A 167 -1.68 1.40 3.67
CA CYS A 167 -1.18 1.78 2.35
C CYS A 167 -1.96 1.10 1.23
N VAL A 168 -2.17 -0.21 1.32
CA VAL A 168 -2.93 -0.98 0.32
C VAL A 168 -4.40 -0.62 0.34
N CYS A 169 -5.05 -0.55 1.50
CA CYS A 169 -6.48 -0.22 1.62
C CYS A 169 -6.84 1.14 1.00
N SER A 170 -5.95 2.12 1.07
CA SER A 170 -6.20 3.47 0.54
C SER A 170 -5.80 3.67 -0.93
N ARG A 171 -5.17 2.67 -1.57
CA ARG A 171 -4.57 2.81 -2.91
C ARG A 171 -4.83 1.65 -3.87
N ASN A 172 -5.47 0.57 -3.42
CA ASN A 172 -5.76 -0.55 -4.32
C ASN A 172 -6.95 -0.25 -5.23
N PHE A 173 -6.99 -0.96 -6.35
CA PHE A 173 -8.09 -0.95 -7.29
C PHE A 173 -8.17 -2.30 -8.00
N GLY A 174 -9.35 -2.66 -8.48
CA GLY A 174 -9.55 -3.82 -9.35
C GLY A 174 -9.20 -3.46 -10.79
N ILE A 175 -8.60 -4.40 -11.51
CA ILE A 175 -8.38 -4.30 -12.96
C ILE A 175 -9.07 -5.48 -13.64
N VAL A 176 -9.49 -5.26 -14.89
CA VAL A 176 -9.92 -6.32 -15.81
C VAL A 176 -8.85 -6.39 -16.89
N VAL A 177 -8.24 -7.56 -17.05
CA VAL A 177 -7.22 -7.85 -18.06
C VAL A 177 -7.80 -8.83 -19.07
#